data_AF-A0A519NB68-F1
#
_entry.id   AF-A0A519NB68-F1
#
_cell.length_a   1.000
_cell.length_b   1.000
_cell.length_c   1.000
_cell.angle_alpha   90.00
_cell.angle_beta   90.00
_cell.angle_gamma   90.00
#
_symmetry.space_group_name_H-M   'P 1'
#
loop_
_entity.id
_entity.type
_entity.pdbx_description
1 polymer ?
#
loop_
_entity_poly.entity_id
_entity_poly.type
_entity_poly.pdbx_seq_one_letter_code
_entity_poly.pdbx_strand_id
1 'polypeptide(L)'
;MSEISKPLATVTMNLVLAEYFDLTDHQHRPRYGVMYFLKSQLTGKIDQKPYYLTEQTDKRELNQYFKEKMVYVPSAFPAISVQEKPAIDSD
;
A
#
# COMPACT_ATOMS: atom_id res chain seq x y z
N MET A 1 -21.84 -21.93 26.31
CA MET A 1 -21.87 -21.29 24.98
C MET A 1 -20.43 -21.15 24.54
N SER A 2 -19.98 -21.84 23.50
CA SER A 2 -18.61 -21.77 23.02
C SER A 2 -18.49 -20.68 21.95
N GLU A 3 -17.73 -19.62 22.24
CA GLU A 3 -17.39 -18.61 21.24
C GLU A 3 -16.41 -19.21 20.23
N ILE A 4 -16.85 -19.37 18.99
CA ILE A 4 -15.97 -19.74 17.88
C ILE A 4 -15.14 -18.50 17.53
N SER A 5 -13.92 -18.43 18.07
CA SER A 5 -12.91 -17.43 17.69
C SER A 5 -12.58 -17.60 16.20
N LYS A 6 -13.11 -16.74 15.34
CA LYS A 6 -12.67 -16.68 13.93
C LYS A 6 -11.16 -16.37 13.90
N PRO A 7 -10.36 -17.07 13.08
CA PRO A 7 -8.96 -16.73 12.93
C PRO A 7 -8.84 -15.30 12.40
N LEU A 8 -8.01 -14.49 13.07
CA LEU A 8 -7.66 -13.16 12.60
C LEU A 8 -6.65 -13.34 11.46
N ALA A 9 -7.09 -13.12 10.23
CA ALA A 9 -6.20 -13.12 9.08
C ALA A 9 -5.46 -11.79 9.01
N THR A 10 -4.13 -11.82 9.12
CA THR A 10 -3.27 -10.66 8.86
C THR A 10 -2.88 -10.66 7.38
N VAL A 11 -3.17 -9.57 6.68
CA VAL A 11 -2.75 -9.40 5.27
C VAL A 11 -1.53 -8.49 5.24
N THR A 12 -0.43 -9.01 4.71
CA THR A 12 0.80 -8.23 4.47
C THR A 12 0.82 -7.78 3.02
N MET A 13 1.02 -6.48 2.79
CA MET A 13 1.17 -5.92 1.46
C MET A 13 2.63 -5.57 1.21
N ASN A 14 3.20 -6.11 0.13
CA ASN A 14 4.53 -5.72 -0.32
C ASN A 14 4.40 -4.42 -1.14
N LEU A 15 5.25 -3.45 -0.85
CA LEU A 15 5.30 -2.19 -1.60
C LEU A 15 6.57 -2.15 -2.44
N VAL A 16 6.44 -1.65 -3.67
CA VAL A 16 7.57 -1.39 -4.58
C VAL A 16 7.60 0.09 -4.93
N LEU A 17 8.78 0.59 -5.32
CA LEU A 17 8.91 1.95 -5.79
C LEU A 17 8.06 2.13 -7.05
N ALA A 18 7.28 3.21 -7.11
CA ALA A 18 6.46 3.49 -8.28
C ALA A 18 7.34 3.85 -9.50
N GLU A 19 6.91 3.41 -10.67
CA GLU A 19 7.43 3.80 -11.98
C GLU A 19 6.47 4.75 -12.69
N TYR A 20 6.92 5.36 -13.78
CA TYR A 20 6.13 6.39 -14.49
C TYR A 20 4.73 5.89 -14.92
N PHE A 21 4.64 4.63 -15.37
CA PHE A 21 3.38 4.00 -15.80
C PHE A 21 2.45 3.59 -14.65
N ASP A 22 2.93 3.65 -13.40
CA ASP A 22 2.09 3.47 -12.23
C ASP A 22 1.28 4.73 -11.91
N LEU A 23 1.84 5.91 -12.20
CA LEU A 23 1.17 7.19 -11.98
C LEU A 23 0.35 7.66 -13.19
N THR A 24 0.68 7.19 -14.40
CA THR A 24 0.07 7.67 -15.64
C THR A 24 -0.52 6.55 -16.50
N ASP A 25 -1.64 6.84 -17.17
CA ASP A 25 -2.24 5.94 -18.14
C ASP A 25 -1.52 6.01 -19.51
N HIS A 26 -1.97 5.21 -20.48
CA HIS A 26 -1.41 5.21 -21.84
C HIS A 26 -1.58 6.54 -22.60
N GLN A 27 -2.36 7.47 -22.07
CA GLN A 27 -2.57 8.82 -22.60
C GLN A 27 -1.83 9.88 -21.77
N HIS A 28 -0.90 9.46 -20.90
CA HIS A 28 -0.12 10.32 -19.99
C HIS A 28 -0.98 11.09 -18.98
N ARG A 29 -2.18 10.61 -18.65
CA ARG A 29 -3.06 11.22 -17.66
C ARG A 29 -2.86 10.56 -16.29
N PRO A 30 -3.04 11.28 -15.18
CA PRO A 30 -2.96 10.69 -13.85
C PRO A 30 -3.93 9.52 -13.68
N ARG A 31 -3.48 8.43 -13.05
CA ARG A 31 -4.32 7.28 -12.74
C ARG A 31 -5.06 7.49 -11.42
N TYR A 32 -6.30 7.96 -11.52
CA TYR A 32 -7.16 8.13 -10.35
C TYR A 32 -7.66 6.79 -9.81
N GLY A 33 -7.96 6.74 -8.51
CA GLY A 33 -8.51 5.56 -7.83
C GLY A 33 -7.52 4.43 -7.55
N VAL A 34 -6.25 4.58 -7.94
CA VAL A 34 -5.16 3.64 -7.61
C VAL A 34 -4.57 4.01 -6.25
N MET A 35 -4.23 2.99 -5.46
CA MET A 35 -3.55 3.17 -4.17
C MET A 35 -2.06 3.47 -4.38
N TYR A 36 -1.62 4.57 -3.78
CA TYR A 36 -0.21 4.92 -3.62
C TYR A 36 0.12 5.02 -2.13
N PHE A 37 1.38 4.86 -1.78
CA PHE A 37 1.89 5.04 -0.44
C PHE A 37 3.05 6.01 -0.47
N LEU A 38 2.98 7.05 0.37
CA LEU A 38 4.00 8.09 0.40
C LEU A 38 4.97 7.82 1.54
N LYS A 39 6.27 7.96 1.25
CA LYS A 39 7.30 8.05 2.28
C LYS A 39 7.29 9.46 2.86
N SER A 40 7.34 9.59 4.18
CA SER A 40 7.47 10.87 4.86
C SER A 40 8.87 11.43 4.67
N GLN A 41 8.98 12.70 4.25
CA GLN A 41 10.26 13.41 4.21
C GLN A 41 10.87 13.61 5.60
N LEU A 42 10.03 13.83 6.62
CA LEU A 42 10.48 14.09 7.98
C LEU A 42 10.94 12.83 8.70
N THR A 43 10.18 11.73 8.59
CA THR A 43 10.44 10.50 9.38
C THR A 43 11.13 9.40 8.59
N GLY A 44 11.17 9.50 7.26
CA GLY A 44 11.67 8.46 6.37
C GLY A 44 10.81 7.18 6.35
N LYS A 45 9.67 7.15 7.03
CA LYS A 45 8.77 5.99 7.09
C LYS A 45 7.68 6.10 6.02
N ILE A 46 7.21 4.95 5.54
CA ILE A 46 6.01 4.87 4.70
C ILE A 46 4.78 5.20 5.55
N ASP A 47 3.93 6.09 5.06
CA ASP A 47 2.60 6.27 5.64
C ASP A 47 1.76 5.01 5.36
N GLN A 48 1.16 4.44 6.40
CA GLN A 48 0.32 3.25 6.29
C GLN A 48 -1.04 3.56 5.65
N LYS A 49 -1.42 4.84 5.57
CA LYS A 49 -2.65 5.28 4.89
C LYS A 49 -2.39 5.39 3.38
N PRO A 50 -3.24 4.80 2.54
CA PRO A 50 -3.13 4.98 1.10
C PRO A 50 -3.42 6.43 0.72
N TYR A 51 -2.59 6.96 -0.18
CA TYR A 51 -2.79 8.21 -0.89
C TYR A 51 -3.43 7.93 -2.25
N TYR A 52 -4.43 8.72 -2.63
CA TYR A 52 -5.12 8.58 -3.91
C TYR A 52 -5.00 9.88 -4.70
N LEU A 53 -4.66 9.75 -5.97
CA LEU A 53 -4.69 10.88 -6.90
C LEU A 53 -6.14 11.31 -7.13
N THR A 54 -6.35 12.62 -7.13
CA THR A 54 -7.62 13.27 -7.45
C THR A 54 -7.37 14.40 -8.44
N GLU A 55 -8.45 14.98 -9.00
CA GLU A 55 -8.34 16.15 -9.86
C GLU A 55 -7.73 17.38 -9.16
N GLN A 56 -7.84 17.43 -7.83
CA GLN A 56 -7.30 18.51 -6.99
C GLN A 56 -5.87 18.24 -6.52
N THR A 57 -5.29 17.08 -6.83
CA THR A 57 -3.92 16.75 -6.45
C THR A 57 -2.94 17.74 -7.07
N ASP A 58 -2.06 18.31 -6.23
CA ASP A 58 -0.95 19.13 -6.69
C ASP A 58 0.04 18.26 -7.48
N LYS A 59 0.03 18.44 -8.80
CA LYS A 59 0.88 17.69 -9.73
C LYS A 59 2.36 18.02 -9.55
N ARG A 60 2.69 19.23 -9.08
CA ARG A 60 4.08 19.64 -8.85
C ARG A 60 4.63 18.92 -7.63
N GLU A 61 3.85 18.87 -6.55
CA GLU A 61 4.22 18.13 -5.34
C GLU A 61 4.36 16.63 -5.63
N LEU A 62 3.38 16.04 -6.32
CA LEU A 62 3.43 14.63 -6.72
C LEU A 62 4.69 14.30 -7.55
N ASN A 63 5.03 15.16 -8.51
CA ASN A 63 6.24 15.01 -9.33
C ASN A 63 7.51 15.11 -8.48
N GLN A 64 7.52 15.96 -7.45
CA GLN A 64 8.65 16.03 -6.54
C GLN A 64 8.81 14.72 -5.76
N TYR A 65 7.73 14.21 -5.14
CA TYR A 65 7.76 12.93 -4.45
C TYR A 65 8.21 11.78 -5.36
N PHE A 66 7.74 11.77 -6.61
CA PHE A 66 8.15 10.76 -7.58
C PHE A 66 9.65 10.84 -7.89
N LYS A 67 10.18 12.02 -8.19
CA LYS A 67 11.61 12.23 -8.45
C LYS A 67 12.50 11.88 -7.26
N GLU A 68 12.02 12.13 -6.05
CA GLU A 68 12.71 11.80 -4.80
C GLU A 68 12.57 10.32 -4.40
N LYS A 69 11.94 9.50 -5.24
CA LYS A 69 11.69 8.07 -4.98
C LYS A 69 10.89 7.83 -3.70
N MET A 70 9.83 8.61 -3.50
CA MET A 70 9.01 8.60 -2.29
C MET A 70 7.58 8.08 -2.52
N VAL A 71 7.25 7.68 -3.74
CA VAL A 71 5.94 7.11 -4.09
C VAL A 71 6.10 5.61 -4.28
N TYR A 72 5.25 4.85 -3.60
CA TYR A 72 5.23 3.39 -3.64
C TYR A 72 3.86 2.87 -4.04
N VAL A 73 3.83 1.71 -4.67
CA VAL A 73 2.60 1.02 -5.06
C VAL A 73 2.60 -0.42 -4.53
N PRO A 74 1.41 -1.02 -4.33
CA PRO A 74 1.32 -2.46 -4.04
C PRO A 74 2.01 -3.27 -5.12
N SER A 75 2.87 -4.21 -4.73
CA SER A 75 3.36 -5.25 -5.64
C SER A 75 2.18 -6.09 -6.13
N ALA A 76 2.21 -6.47 -7.41
CA ALA A 76 1.18 -7.31 -8.03
C ALA A 76 1.00 -8.69 -7.35
N PHE A 77 1.99 -9.12 -6.55
CA PHE A 77 1.95 -10.37 -5.80
C PHE A 77 1.90 -10.08 -4.28
N PRO A 78 0.70 -10.08 -3.66
CA PRO A 78 0.61 -9.99 -2.20
C PRO A 78 1.20 -11.27 -1.58
N ALA A 79 2.12 -11.11 -0.63
CA ALA A 79 2.52 -12.23 0.21
C ALA A 79 1.40 -12.48 1.23
N ILE A 80 0.58 -13.50 0.98
CA ILE A 80 -0.42 -13.96 1.95
C ILE A 80 0.29 -14.90 2.92
N SER A 81 0.25 -14.56 4.21
CA SER A 81 0.73 -15.44 5.28
C SER A 81 -0.41 -15.69 6.24
N VAL A 82 -0.86 -16.94 6.34
CA VAL A 82 -1.89 -17.35 7.29
C VAL A 82 -1.19 -17.76 8.58
N GLN A 83 -1.47 -17.06 9.68
CA GLN A 83 -1.06 -17.52 11.02
C GLN A 83 -2.20 -18.36 11.59
N GLU A 84 -2.07 -19.68 11.52
CA GLU A 84 -2.92 -20.58 12.29
C GLU A 84 -2.48 -20.50 13.75
N LYS A 85 -3.41 -20.13 14.64
CA LYS A 85 -3.18 -20.18 16.08
C LYS A 85 -2.95 -21.67 16.43
N PRO A 86 -1.86 -22.04 17.12
CA PRO A 86 -1.67 -23.43 17.51
C PRO A 86 -2.85 -23.87 18.37
N ALA A 87 -3.44 -25.02 18.02
CA ALA A 87 -4.41 -25.68 18.87
C ALA A 87 -3.76 -25.90 20.23
N ILE A 88 -4.34 -25.31 21.27
CA ILE A 88 -3.95 -25.63 22.63
C ILE A 88 -4.60 -26.98 22.90
N ASP A 89 -3.83 -28.06 22.73
CA ASP A 89 -4.21 -29.37 23.23
C ASP A 89 -4.29 -29.24 24.76
N SER A 90 -5.51 -29.21 25.27
CA SER A 90 -5.78 -29.30 26.70
C SER A 90 -5.75 -30.77 27.09
N ASP A 91 -4.75 -31.15 27.89
CA ASP A 91 -4.59 -32.45 28.58
C ASP A 91 -5.85 -32.86 29.38
#